data_AF-A0A2V9ZQ21-F1
#
_entry.id   AF-A0A2V9ZQ21-F1
#
_cell.length_a   1.000
_cell.length_b   1.000
_cell.length_c   1.000
_cell.angle_alpha   90.00
_cell.angle_beta   90.00
_cell.angle_gamma   90.00
#
_symmetry.space_group_name_H-M   'P 1'
#
loop_
_entity.id
_entity.type
_entity.pdbx_description
1 polymer ?
#
loop_
_entity_poly.entity_id
_entity_poly.type
_entity_poly.pdbx_seq_one_letter_code
_entity_poly.pdbx_strand_id
1 'polypeptide(L)'
;MTFIAIADDLRRTVNDAQGALQSLSEKDTSERPQPGKWSKKEILGHLIDSATNNHQRFVRAALDGPLIFPGYEQDALAKLQRANDVDWSLLVRLWESYNLFVAHVL
;
A
#
# COMPACT_ATOMS: atom_id res chain seq x y z
N MET A 1 -5.17 -21.57 6.54
CA MET A 1 -5.79 -20.27 6.89
C MET A 1 -6.92 -20.03 5.88
N THR A 2 -8.11 -19.61 6.32
CA THR A 2 -9.23 -19.30 5.40
C THR A 2 -9.11 -17.86 4.89
N PHE A 3 -9.78 -17.51 3.78
CA PHE A 3 -9.82 -16.12 3.29
C PHE A 3 -10.37 -15.15 4.33
N ILE A 4 -11.41 -15.55 5.07
CA ILE A 4 -11.97 -14.78 6.21
C ILE A 4 -10.89 -14.48 7.25
N ALA A 5 -10.09 -15.48 7.65
CA ALA A 5 -9.03 -15.28 8.63
C ALA A 5 -7.93 -14.33 8.12
N ILE A 6 -7.62 -14.37 6.83
CA ILE A 6 -6.66 -13.45 6.18
C ILE A 6 -7.24 -12.03 6.13
N ALA A 7 -8.51 -11.88 5.76
CA ALA A 7 -9.20 -10.59 5.74
C ALA A 7 -9.24 -9.93 7.12
N ASP A 8 -9.56 -10.69 8.16
CA ASP A 8 -9.59 -10.18 9.54
C ASP A 8 -8.21 -9.80 10.05
N ASP A 9 -7.18 -10.58 9.70
CA ASP A 9 -5.79 -10.26 10.05
C ASP A 9 -5.31 -8.97 9.35
N LEU A 10 -5.66 -8.80 8.07
CA LEU A 10 -5.35 -7.59 7.32
C LEU A 10 -6.06 -6.37 7.93
N ARG A 11 -7.36 -6.46 8.25
CA ARG A 11 -8.12 -5.37 8.91
C ARG A 11 -7.47 -4.95 10.22
N ARG A 12 -7.14 -5.92 11.07
CA ARG A 12 -6.49 -5.66 12.35
C ARG A 12 -5.14 -4.98 12.15
N THR A 13 -4.30 -5.52 11.28
CA THR A 13 -2.97 -4.96 10.99
C THR A 13 -3.05 -3.52 10.49
N VAL A 14 -3.99 -3.21 9.60
CA VAL A 14 -4.21 -1.85 9.09
C VAL A 14 -4.65 -0.91 10.21
N ASN A 15 -5.65 -1.31 11.00
CA ASN A 15 -6.17 -0.50 12.10
C ASN A 15 -5.11 -0.25 13.19
N ASP A 16 -4.31 -1.25 13.53
CA ASP A 16 -3.25 -1.15 14.54
C ASP A 16 -2.11 -0.23 14.08
N ALA A 17 -1.77 -0.26 12.78
CA ALA A 17 -0.69 0.55 12.23
C ALA A 17 -1.11 2.00 11.93
N GLN A 18 -2.40 2.26 11.68
CA GLN A 18 -2.92 3.57 11.26
C GLN A 18 -2.54 4.68 12.26
N GLY A 19 -2.75 4.47 13.56
CA GLY A 19 -2.44 5.46 14.58
C GLY A 19 -0.94 5.77 14.68
N ALA A 20 -0.09 4.74 14.56
CA ALA A 20 1.35 4.91 14.57
C ALA A 20 1.83 5.68 13.34
N LEU A 21 1.31 5.37 12.15
CA LEU A 21 1.64 6.09 10.91
C LEU A 21 1.20 7.56 10.99
N GLN A 22 -0.02 7.82 11.47
CA GLN A 22 -0.58 9.17 11.56
C GLN A 22 0.17 10.08 12.55
N SER A 23 0.89 9.49 13.51
CA SER A 23 1.70 10.22 14.49
C SER A 23 3.05 10.73 13.95
N LEU A 24 3.48 10.26 12.77
CA LEU A 24 4.75 10.67 12.17
C LEU A 24 4.65 12.06 11.54
N SER A 25 5.73 12.84 11.64
CA SER A 25 5.78 14.19 11.08
C SER A 25 6.03 14.20 9.57
N GLU A 26 5.58 15.26 8.90
CA GLU A 26 5.86 15.53 7.48
C GLU A 26 7.36 15.53 7.17
N LYS A 27 8.16 16.11 8.07
CA LYS A 27 9.61 16.17 7.92
C LYS A 27 10.22 14.77 7.97
N ASP A 28 9.92 14.00 9.02
CA ASP A 28 10.51 12.68 9.23
C ASP A 28 10.11 11.66 8.17
N THR A 29 8.93 11.83 7.58
CA THR A 29 8.41 10.94 6.54
C THR A 29 9.00 11.26 5.16
N SER A 30 9.43 12.50 4.96
CA SER A 30 10.04 12.98 3.71
C SER A 30 11.56 12.76 3.63
N GLU A 31 12.21 12.49 4.76
CA GLU A 31 13.65 12.23 4.82
C GLU A 31 14.01 10.85 4.26
N ARG A 32 15.02 10.82 3.37
CA ARG A 32 15.64 9.58 2.91
C ARG A 32 16.80 9.24 3.85
N PRO A 33 16.90 7.99 4.32
CA PRO A 33 17.94 7.62 5.28
C PRO A 33 19.34 7.66 4.66
N GLN A 34 19.45 7.36 3.37
CA GLN A 34 20.70 7.36 2.59
C GLN A 34 20.41 7.63 1.10
N PRO A 35 21.42 8.07 0.32
CA PRO A 35 21.29 8.16 -1.14
C PRO A 35 20.81 6.84 -1.75
N GLY A 36 19.81 6.91 -2.63
CA GLY A 36 19.24 5.73 -3.29
C GLY A 36 18.31 4.87 -2.42
N LYS A 37 18.02 5.26 -1.17
CA LYS A 37 17.00 4.61 -0.33
C LYS A 37 15.69 5.39 -0.34
N TRP A 38 14.58 4.67 -0.26
CA TRP A 38 13.26 5.27 -0.19
C TRP A 38 13.04 6.02 1.14
N SER A 39 12.30 7.13 1.07
CA SER A 39 11.70 7.77 2.22
C SER A 39 10.52 6.94 2.75
N LYS A 40 9.98 7.31 3.92
CA LYS A 40 8.78 6.63 4.45
C LYS A 40 7.56 6.88 3.55
N LYS A 41 7.47 8.05 2.91
CA LYS A 41 6.45 8.36 1.89
C LYS A 41 6.55 7.43 0.68
N GLU A 42 7.76 7.22 0.17
CA GLU A 42 8.00 6.31 -0.97
C GLU A 42 7.67 4.85 -0.59
N ILE A 43 8.00 4.42 0.64
CA ILE A 43 7.60 3.11 1.16
C ILE A 43 6.08 2.98 1.23
N LEU A 44 5.37 3.98 1.76
CA LEU A 44 3.91 3.93 1.86
C LEU A 44 3.24 3.96 0.47
N GLY A 45 3.80 4.72 -0.48
CA GLY A 45 3.42 4.70 -1.89
C GLY A 45 3.54 3.29 -2.48
N HIS A 46 4.65 2.60 -2.23
CA HIS A 46 4.83 1.21 -2.65
C HIS A 46 3.80 0.25 -2.02
N LEU A 47 3.40 0.47 -0.76
CA LEU A 47 2.35 -0.34 -0.14
C LEU A 47 0.97 -0.09 -0.78
N ILE A 48 0.69 1.14 -1.23
CA ILE A 48 -0.51 1.45 -2.03
C ILE A 48 -0.45 0.75 -3.39
N ASP A 49 0.71 0.71 -4.05
CA ASP A 49 0.91 -0.05 -5.30
C ASP A 49 0.64 -1.54 -5.11
N SER A 50 1.12 -2.12 -4.01
CA SER A 50 0.86 -3.52 -3.68
C SER A 50 -0.65 -3.79 -3.52
N ALA A 51 -1.34 -2.95 -2.76
CA ALA A 51 -2.79 -3.09 -2.53
C ALA A 51 -3.59 -2.96 -3.83
N THR A 52 -3.27 -1.97 -4.66
CA THR A 52 -3.95 -1.72 -5.95
C THR A 52 -3.72 -2.85 -6.96
N ASN A 53 -2.48 -3.34 -7.09
CA ASN A 53 -2.17 -4.48 -7.95
C ASN A 53 -2.88 -5.76 -7.48
N ASN A 54 -2.86 -6.03 -6.18
CA ASN A 54 -3.47 -7.25 -5.65
C ASN A 54 -5.00 -7.21 -5.72
N HIS A 55 -5.63 -6.05 -5.47
CA HIS A 55 -7.05 -5.88 -5.71
C HIS A 55 -7.43 -6.28 -7.14
N GLN A 56 -6.76 -5.73 -8.16
CA GLN A 56 -7.03 -6.07 -9.55
C GLN A 56 -6.76 -7.54 -9.85
N ARG A 57 -5.74 -8.14 -9.23
CA ARG A 57 -5.46 -9.58 -9.37
C ARG A 57 -6.60 -10.43 -8.84
N PHE A 58 -7.09 -10.14 -7.63
CA PHE A 58 -8.16 -10.91 -7.00
C PHE A 58 -9.45 -10.84 -7.81
N VAL A 59 -9.91 -9.64 -8.16
CA VAL A 59 -11.21 -9.48 -8.83
C VAL A 59 -11.20 -10.00 -10.26
N ARG A 60 -10.12 -9.76 -11.03
CA ARG A 60 -10.05 -10.22 -12.41
C ARG A 60 -9.85 -11.73 -12.50
N ALA A 61 -9.00 -12.30 -11.64
CA ALA A 61 -8.82 -13.75 -11.64
C ALA A 61 -10.07 -14.50 -11.16
N ALA A 62 -10.87 -13.89 -10.27
CA ALA A 62 -12.15 -14.46 -9.85
C ALA A 62 -13.20 -14.46 -10.97
N LEU A 63 -13.17 -13.47 -11.87
CA LEU A 63 -14.10 -13.36 -12.99
C LEU A 63 -13.66 -14.19 -14.21
N ASP A 64 -12.39 -14.08 -14.58
CA ASP A 64 -11.86 -14.58 -15.85
C ASP A 64 -11.00 -15.85 -15.71
N GLY A 65 -10.81 -16.34 -14.48
CA GLY A 65 -9.94 -17.48 -14.19
C GLY A 65 -8.45 -17.12 -14.13
N PRO A 66 -7.53 -18.09 -14.31
CA PRO A 66 -6.10 -17.84 -14.22
C PRO A 66 -5.61 -16.81 -15.25
N LEU A 67 -5.03 -15.72 -14.78
CA LEU A 67 -4.47 -14.65 -15.61
C LEU A 67 -2.96 -14.49 -15.36
N ILE A 68 -2.23 -14.13 -16.40
CA ILE A 68 -0.83 -13.67 -16.28
C ILE A 68 -0.88 -12.15 -16.12
N PHE A 69 -0.49 -11.68 -14.94
CA PHE A 69 -0.39 -10.25 -14.66
C PHE A 69 1.03 -9.77 -14.97
N PRO A 70 1.19 -8.53 -15.47
CA PRO A 70 2.52 -7.95 -15.58
C PRO A 70 3.18 -7.86 -14.20
N GLY A 71 4.51 -8.00 -14.18
CA GLY A 71 5.31 -7.54 -13.06
C GLY A 71 5.19 -6.02 -12.92
N TYR A 72 5.55 -5.49 -11.76
CA TYR A 72 5.61 -4.05 -11.55
C TYR A 72 6.99 -3.66 -11.00
N GLU A 73 7.67 -2.79 -11.74
CA GLU A 73 9.02 -2.30 -11.44
C GLU A 73 8.98 -1.30 -10.28
N GLN A 74 9.20 -1.79 -9.06
CA GLN A 74 8.95 -1.04 -7.83
C GLN A 74 9.72 0.28 -7.77
N ASP A 75 11.01 0.27 -8.14
CA ASP A 75 11.83 1.49 -8.18
C ASP A 75 11.35 2.50 -9.23
N ALA A 76 10.88 2.01 -10.38
CA ALA A 76 10.34 2.86 -11.42
C ALA A 76 9.02 3.50 -10.99
N LEU A 77 8.14 2.75 -10.32
CA LEU A 77 6.88 3.27 -9.78
C LEU A 77 7.14 4.30 -8.68
N ALA A 78 8.00 3.99 -7.70
CA ALA A 78 8.34 4.91 -6.62
C ALA A 78 8.88 6.24 -7.17
N LYS A 79 9.75 6.18 -8.20
CA LYS A 79 10.27 7.36 -8.88
C LYS A 79 9.19 8.14 -9.64
N LEU A 80 8.31 7.46 -10.37
CA LEU A 80 7.29 8.09 -11.21
C LEU A 80 6.21 8.79 -10.38
N GLN A 81 5.79 8.17 -9.29
CA GLN A 81 4.70 8.67 -8.45
C GLN A 81 5.11 9.87 -7.59
N ARG A 82 6.41 10.04 -7.33
CA ARG A 82 6.95 11.14 -6.52
C ARG A 82 6.22 11.29 -5.18
N ALA A 83 5.98 10.18 -4.49
CA ALA A 83 5.23 10.16 -3.23
C ALA A 83 5.79 11.13 -2.17
N ASN A 84 7.07 11.48 -2.25
CA ASN A 84 7.70 12.46 -1.36
C ASN A 84 7.10 13.87 -1.46
N ASP A 85 6.45 14.21 -2.57
CA ASP A 85 5.78 15.50 -2.80
C ASP A 85 4.33 15.51 -2.29
N VAL A 86 3.82 14.37 -1.82
CA VAL A 86 2.44 14.20 -1.38
C VAL A 86 2.36 14.39 0.14
N ASP A 87 1.27 14.99 0.60
CA ASP A 87 0.94 15.09 2.03
C ASP A 87 0.88 13.69 2.67
N TRP A 88 1.56 13.52 3.80
CA TRP A 88 1.65 12.25 4.51
C TRP A 88 0.29 11.76 4.97
N SER A 89 -0.55 12.67 5.49
CA SER A 89 -1.88 12.31 5.97
C SER A 89 -2.77 11.77 4.84
N LEU A 90 -2.61 12.31 3.62
CA LEU A 90 -3.29 11.81 2.43
C LEU A 90 -2.82 10.39 2.08
N LEU A 91 -1.52 10.14 2.10
CA LEU A 91 -0.97 8.80 1.81
C LEU A 91 -1.45 7.76 2.84
N VAL A 92 -1.45 8.10 4.13
CA VAL A 92 -1.93 7.19 5.19
C VAL A 92 -3.41 6.84 5.00
N ARG A 93 -4.27 7.85 4.79
CA ARG A 93 -5.71 7.60 4.56
C ARG A 93 -5.97 6.79 3.30
N LEU A 94 -5.22 7.03 2.22
CA LEU A 94 -5.36 6.27 0.98
C LEU A 94 -4.93 4.81 1.19
N TRP A 95 -3.77 4.60 1.82
CA TRP A 95 -3.27 3.26 2.16
C TRP A 95 -4.27 2.48 3.04
N GLU A 96 -4.78 3.11 4.10
CA GLU A 96 -5.78 2.53 4.99
C GLU A 96 -7.05 2.13 4.22
N SER A 97 -7.65 3.10 3.52
CA SER A 97 -8.91 2.89 2.81
C SER A 97 -8.80 1.78 1.77
N TYR A 98 -7.69 1.72 1.04
CA TYR A 98 -7.48 0.72 0.01
C TYR A 98 -7.28 -0.68 0.59
N ASN A 99 -6.52 -0.81 1.67
CA ASN A 99 -6.30 -2.12 2.30
C ASN A 99 -7.54 -2.63 3.03
N LEU A 100 -8.33 -1.76 3.67
CA LEU A 100 -9.63 -2.15 4.23
C LEU A 100 -10.59 -2.61 3.13
N PHE A 101 -10.56 -1.98 1.96
CA PHE A 101 -11.33 -2.44 0.81
C PHE A 101 -10.82 -3.79 0.27
N VAL A 102 -9.51 -3.99 0.17
CA VAL A 102 -8.93 -5.31 -0.18
C VAL A 102 -9.39 -6.37 0.81
N ALA A 103 -9.38 -6.08 2.11
CA ALA A 103 -9.87 -7.02 3.12
C ALA A 103 -11.38 -7.28 3.01
N HIS A 104 -12.17 -6.38 2.44
CA HIS A 104 -13.58 -6.63 2.13
C HIS A 104 -13.76 -7.55 0.91
N VAL A 105 -12.85 -7.44 -0.08
CA VAL A 105 -12.85 -8.27 -1.29
C VAL A 105 -12.43 -9.71 -1.03
N LEU A 106 -11.53 -9.94 -0.05
CA LEU A 106 -11.09 -11.25 0.42
C LEU A 106 -12.17 -11.98 1.24
#